data_AF-L7FKC1-F1
#
_entry.id   AF-L7FKC1-F1
#
_cell.length_a   1.000
_cell.length_b   1.000
_cell.length_c   1.000
_cell.angle_alpha   90.00
_cell.angle_beta   90.00
_cell.angle_gamma   90.00
#
_symmetry.space_group_name_H-M   'P 1'
#
loop_
_entity.id
_entity.type
_entity.pdbx_description
1 polymer ?
#
loop_
_entity_poly.entity_id
_entity_poly.type
_entity_poly.pdbx_seq_one_letter_code
_entity_poly.pdbx_strand_id
1 'polypeptide(L)'
;MFSLLLAIASAKYLISTTGYSVTIYKDGQCYYDGDNTYYKYVEEGDNIQSYKSSTCSNWIKDEVIPKGANAVVQDDLPEYYYMFYEYKDAKDCIFSEKDANPIEYPYSECTQTGDSSSEKASKADGKVSYNVYNTKDCSGTAIKEYEPVELEKCLSNNRFYTMYSEGEFEVFAMLALFIACLL
;
A
#
# COMPACT_ATOMS: atom_id res chain seq x y z
N MET A 1 -0.09 -31.01 26.56
CA MET A 1 -0.48 -30.84 25.14
C MET A 1 -1.28 -29.54 25.07
N PHE A 2 -0.60 -28.42 24.89
CA PHE A 2 -1.22 -27.08 24.87
C PHE A 2 -1.57 -26.81 23.40
N SER A 3 -2.84 -26.96 23.03
CA SER A 3 -3.32 -26.62 21.70
C SER A 3 -3.30 -25.10 21.56
N LEU A 4 -2.22 -24.57 20.98
CA LEU A 4 -2.17 -23.21 20.48
C LEU A 4 -3.03 -23.15 19.21
N LEU A 5 -4.33 -22.92 19.37
CA LEU A 5 -5.19 -22.51 18.27
C LEU A 5 -4.76 -21.10 17.87
N LEU A 6 -3.79 -21.01 16.97
CA LEU A 6 -3.59 -19.82 16.14
C LEU A 6 -4.89 -19.66 15.33
N ALA A 7 -5.80 -18.84 15.84
CA ALA A 7 -6.79 -18.20 14.98
C ALA A 7 -5.97 -17.31 14.04
N ILE A 8 -5.67 -17.85 12.86
CA ILE A 8 -5.25 -17.02 11.73
C ILE A 8 -6.52 -16.23 11.41
N ALA A 9 -6.70 -15.08 12.03
CA ALA A 9 -7.71 -14.13 11.59
C ALA A 9 -7.37 -13.86 10.13
N SER A 10 -8.25 -14.26 9.21
CA SER A 10 -8.12 -13.86 7.81
C SER A 10 -8.05 -12.35 7.78
N ALA A 11 -6.96 -11.81 7.24
CA ALA A 11 -6.83 -10.38 7.07
C ALA A 11 -7.93 -9.92 6.11
N LYS A 12 -8.67 -8.86 6.47
CA LYS A 12 -9.57 -8.20 5.53
C LYS A 12 -8.88 -6.98 4.98
N TYR A 13 -9.07 -6.72 3.69
CA TYR A 13 -8.50 -5.60 2.99
C TYR A 13 -9.61 -4.76 2.39
N LEU A 14 -9.59 -3.46 2.70
CA LEU A 14 -10.33 -2.44 2.00
C LEU A 14 -9.54 -2.03 0.76
N ILE A 15 -10.15 -2.18 -0.40
CA ILE A 15 -9.63 -1.69 -1.68
C ILE A 15 -10.43 -0.47 -2.07
N SER A 16 -9.79 0.70 -2.03
CA SER A 16 -10.36 1.97 -2.45
C SER A 16 -9.87 2.32 -3.84
N THR A 17 -10.79 2.68 -4.75
CA THR A 17 -10.47 3.13 -6.11
C THR A 17 -10.93 4.56 -6.28
N THR A 18 -9.98 5.46 -6.55
CA THR A 18 -10.25 6.87 -6.81
C THR A 18 -9.65 7.25 -8.16
N GLY A 19 -10.50 7.42 -9.17
CA GLY A 19 -10.07 7.61 -10.54
C GLY A 19 -9.32 6.38 -11.05
N TYR A 20 -8.03 6.56 -11.32
CA TYR A 20 -7.13 5.50 -11.80
C TYR A 20 -6.22 4.92 -10.70
N SER A 21 -6.30 5.46 -9.49
CA SER A 21 -5.50 5.00 -8.36
C SER A 21 -6.27 3.98 -7.54
N VAL A 22 -5.56 2.93 -7.11
CA VAL A 22 -6.04 1.95 -6.16
C VAL A 22 -5.21 2.10 -4.89
N THR A 23 -5.88 2.08 -3.73
CA THR A 23 -5.22 2.09 -2.43
C THR A 23 -5.74 0.94 -1.59
N ILE A 24 -4.84 0.29 -0.87
CA ILE A 24 -5.15 -0.82 0.03
C ILE A 24 -5.05 -0.34 1.48
N TYR A 25 -6.03 -0.75 2.28
CA TYR A 25 -5.98 -0.64 3.73
C TYR A 25 -6.33 -1.98 4.35
N LYS A 26 -5.47 -2.51 5.22
CA LYS A 26 -5.79 -3.66 6.05
C LYS A 26 -6.75 -3.24 7.15
N ASP A 27 -7.81 -4.02 7.34
CA ASP A 27 -8.88 -3.74 8.30
C ASP A 27 -8.31 -3.54 9.70
N GLY A 28 -8.70 -2.44 10.33
CA GLY A 28 -8.29 -2.11 11.69
C GLY A 28 -6.86 -1.58 11.85
N GLN A 29 -6.05 -1.51 10.79
CA GLN A 29 -4.67 -1.00 10.87
C GLN A 29 -4.61 0.53 10.86
N CYS A 30 -3.54 1.07 11.44
CA CYS A 30 -3.27 2.51 11.50
C CYS A 30 -2.44 2.95 10.28
N TYR A 31 -2.98 3.86 9.48
CA TYR A 31 -2.34 4.39 8.28
C TYR A 31 -2.04 5.87 8.44
N TYR A 32 -0.82 6.30 8.16
CA TYR A 32 -0.45 7.72 8.21
C TYR A 32 -0.75 8.41 6.88
N ASP A 33 -1.48 9.53 6.93
CA ASP A 33 -1.88 10.29 5.73
C ASP A 33 -1.18 11.66 5.60
N GLY A 34 -0.21 11.94 6.46
CA GLY A 34 0.49 13.24 6.51
C GLY A 34 -0.06 14.16 7.59
N ASP A 35 0.65 15.26 7.83
CA ASP A 35 0.18 16.36 8.70
C ASP A 35 -0.28 15.91 10.11
N ASN A 36 0.43 14.93 10.68
CA ASN A 36 0.10 14.31 11.98
C ASN A 36 -1.30 13.69 12.05
N THR A 37 -1.83 13.22 10.91
CA THR A 37 -3.14 12.58 10.84
C THR A 37 -3.02 11.11 10.46
N TYR A 38 -3.71 10.27 11.24
CA TYR A 38 -3.78 8.83 11.04
C TYR A 38 -5.23 8.44 10.76
N TYR A 39 -5.40 7.47 9.86
CA TYR A 39 -6.68 6.85 9.56
C TYR A 39 -6.67 5.36 9.88
N LYS A 40 -7.86 4.84 10.15
CA LYS A 40 -8.14 3.41 10.24
C LYS A 40 -9.50 3.16 9.63
N TYR A 41 -9.64 2.05 8.94
CA TYR A 41 -10.90 1.64 8.32
C TYR A 41 -11.34 0.30 8.90
N VAL A 42 -12.63 0.17 9.18
CA VAL A 42 -13.22 -1.06 9.74
C VAL A 42 -14.51 -1.36 8.99
N GLU A 43 -14.70 -2.61 8.59
CA GLU A 43 -15.96 -3.10 8.03
C GLU A 43 -17.09 -3.11 9.09
N GLU A 44 -18.17 -2.36 8.86
CA GLU A 44 -19.37 -2.32 9.71
C GLU A 44 -20.63 -2.59 8.87
N GLY A 45 -21.06 -3.86 8.80
CA GLY A 45 -22.23 -4.26 8.02
C GLY A 45 -22.02 -4.02 6.53
N ASP A 46 -22.89 -3.24 5.88
CA ASP A 46 -22.78 -2.88 4.46
C ASP A 46 -21.88 -1.66 4.20
N ASN A 47 -21.25 -1.12 5.26
CA ASN A 47 -20.42 0.06 5.17
C ASN A 47 -18.99 -0.23 5.64
N ILE A 48 -18.10 0.70 5.35
CA ILE A 48 -16.79 0.85 5.96
C ILE A 48 -16.85 2.11 6.82
N GLN A 49 -16.53 1.97 8.11
CA GLN A 49 -16.37 3.10 9.00
C GLN A 49 -14.91 3.55 8.96
N SER A 50 -14.66 4.79 8.58
CA SER A 50 -13.35 5.42 8.78
C SER A 50 -13.28 6.06 10.17
N TYR A 51 -12.07 6.02 10.74
CA TYR A 51 -11.72 6.69 11.97
C TYR A 51 -10.47 7.51 11.73
N LYS A 52 -10.36 8.63 12.43
CA LYS A 52 -9.16 9.47 12.43
C LYS A 52 -8.62 9.71 13.83
N SER A 53 -7.33 9.99 13.91
CA SER A 53 -6.64 10.38 15.14
C SER A 53 -5.32 11.10 14.83
N SER A 54 -4.73 11.73 15.84
CA SER A 54 -3.36 12.28 15.76
C SER A 54 -2.28 11.29 16.22
N THR A 55 -2.68 10.08 16.62
CA THR A 55 -1.80 8.96 17.00
C THR A 55 -2.44 7.66 16.51
N CYS A 56 -1.76 6.51 16.59
CA CYS A 56 -2.38 5.21 16.30
C CYS A 56 -3.33 4.69 17.41
N SER A 57 -3.94 5.61 18.16
CA SER A 57 -4.83 5.33 19.29
C SER A 57 -5.92 6.40 19.39
N ASN A 58 -6.86 6.29 20.34
CA ASN A 58 -7.88 7.33 20.60
C ASN A 58 -8.71 7.72 19.36
N TRP A 59 -9.17 6.71 18.62
CA TRP A 59 -9.89 6.84 17.36
C TRP A 59 -11.22 7.60 17.50
N ILE A 60 -11.45 8.57 16.62
CA ILE A 60 -12.70 9.30 16.48
C ILE A 60 -13.35 8.88 15.16
N LYS A 61 -14.64 8.54 15.18
CA LYS A 61 -15.41 8.25 13.96
C LYS A 61 -15.35 9.47 13.03
N ASP A 62 -15.07 9.23 11.76
CA ASP A 62 -14.94 10.30 10.76
C ASP A 62 -16.04 10.20 9.70
N GLU A 63 -15.94 9.25 8.78
CA GLU A 63 -16.87 9.06 7.67
C GLU A 63 -17.43 7.63 7.63
N VAL A 64 -18.64 7.49 7.12
CA VAL A 64 -19.23 6.19 6.75
C VAL A 64 -19.19 6.08 5.23
N ILE A 65 -18.39 5.14 4.74
CA ILE A 65 -18.19 4.90 3.31
C ILE A 65 -19.04 3.68 2.91
N PRO A 66 -20.06 3.84 2.05
CA PRO A 66 -20.82 2.71 1.55
C PRO A 66 -19.94 1.80 0.71
N LYS A 67 -20.07 0.48 0.89
CA LYS A 67 -19.41 -0.46 -0.01
C LYS A 67 -19.99 -0.35 -1.41
N GLY A 68 -19.15 -0.50 -2.42
CA GLY A 68 -19.57 -0.40 -3.81
C GLY A 68 -18.38 -0.39 -4.77
N ALA A 69 -18.61 0.15 -5.98
CA ALA A 69 -17.62 0.10 -7.05
C ALA A 69 -16.27 0.74 -6.70
N ASN A 70 -16.25 1.73 -5.81
CA ASN A 70 -15.04 2.47 -5.45
C ASN A 70 -14.45 2.04 -4.09
N ALA A 71 -15.12 1.15 -3.36
CA ALA A 71 -14.70 0.70 -2.04
C ALA A 71 -15.22 -0.71 -1.79
N VAL A 72 -14.34 -1.71 -1.89
CA VAL A 72 -14.67 -3.12 -1.66
C VAL A 72 -13.88 -3.67 -0.50
N VAL A 73 -14.47 -4.61 0.23
CA VAL A 73 -13.80 -5.38 1.27
C VAL A 73 -13.64 -6.81 0.79
N GLN A 74 -12.44 -7.35 0.89
CA GLN A 74 -12.09 -8.70 0.46
C GLN A 74 -11.11 -9.36 1.44
N ASP A 75 -11.10 -10.69 1.47
CA ASP A 75 -10.28 -11.48 2.40
C ASP A 75 -8.84 -11.70 1.92
N ASP A 76 -8.56 -11.39 0.65
CA ASP A 76 -7.24 -11.53 0.03
C ASP A 76 -6.80 -10.19 -0.57
N LEU A 77 -5.50 -9.97 -0.67
CA LEU A 77 -4.99 -8.84 -1.46
C LEU A 77 -5.32 -9.01 -2.95
N PRO A 78 -5.57 -7.92 -3.69
CA PRO A 78 -5.67 -8.00 -5.14
C PRO A 78 -4.33 -8.43 -5.71
N GLU A 79 -4.36 -9.10 -6.87
CA GLU A 79 -3.13 -9.43 -7.58
C GLU A 79 -2.39 -8.14 -7.96
N TYR A 80 -1.11 -8.06 -7.63
CA TYR A 80 -0.24 -6.94 -7.97
C TYR A 80 1.11 -7.44 -8.46
N TYR A 81 1.77 -6.61 -9.26
CA TYR A 81 3.11 -6.84 -9.77
C TYR A 81 4.19 -6.29 -8.82
N TYR A 82 3.90 -5.16 -8.18
CA TYR A 82 4.63 -4.62 -7.03
C TYR A 82 3.72 -3.72 -6.17
N MET A 83 4.10 -3.51 -4.93
CA MET A 83 3.48 -2.54 -4.03
C MET A 83 4.33 -1.27 -4.00
N PHE A 84 3.68 -0.12 -4.09
CA PHE A 84 4.28 1.18 -3.85
C PHE A 84 3.82 1.70 -2.49
N TYR A 85 4.77 2.00 -1.62
CA TYR A 85 4.51 2.54 -0.29
C TYR A 85 4.90 4.01 -0.23
N GLU A 86 3.96 4.85 0.20
CA GLU A 86 4.18 6.28 0.38
C GLU A 86 4.35 6.61 1.87
N TYR A 87 5.55 7.07 2.23
CA TYR A 87 5.92 7.51 3.58
C TYR A 87 5.89 9.04 3.65
N LYS A 88 4.67 9.58 3.83
CA LYS A 88 4.46 11.01 4.07
C LYS A 88 5.09 11.41 5.40
N ASP A 89 5.78 12.55 5.44
CA ASP A 89 6.46 13.14 6.62
C ASP A 89 7.33 12.18 7.45
N ALA A 90 7.71 11.02 6.89
CA ALA A 90 8.42 9.95 7.57
C ALA A 90 9.79 9.74 6.94
N LYS A 91 10.79 10.36 7.57
CA LYS A 91 12.17 10.28 7.11
C LYS A 91 12.66 8.83 7.16
N ASP A 92 13.41 8.43 6.14
CA ASP A 92 14.03 7.11 6.05
C ASP A 92 12.99 5.97 6.12
N CYS A 93 11.74 6.25 5.72
CA CYS A 93 10.62 5.31 5.73
C CYS A 93 10.28 4.79 7.14
N ILE A 94 10.51 5.62 8.15
CA ILE A 94 10.26 5.30 9.56
C ILE A 94 9.27 6.30 10.13
N PHE A 95 8.12 5.81 10.58
CA PHE A 95 7.17 6.62 11.35
C PHE A 95 7.61 6.74 12.80
N SER A 96 7.25 7.86 13.44
CA SER A 96 7.44 8.05 14.88
C SER A 96 6.51 7.15 15.70
N GLU A 97 5.29 6.93 15.22
CA GLU A 97 4.33 5.98 15.79
C GLU A 97 4.68 4.56 15.32
N LYS A 98 4.91 3.65 16.28
CA LYS A 98 5.37 2.29 16.00
C LYS A 98 4.39 1.47 15.15
N ASP A 99 3.10 1.67 15.36
CA ASP A 99 2.03 0.88 14.73
C ASP A 99 1.52 1.55 13.43
N ALA A 100 2.15 2.66 13.01
CA ALA A 100 1.78 3.37 11.80
C ALA A 100 2.30 2.66 10.54
N ASN A 101 1.43 2.59 9.54
CA ASN A 101 1.71 2.02 8.23
C ASN A 101 1.70 3.11 7.16
N PRO A 102 2.52 2.98 6.10
CA PRO A 102 2.47 3.87 4.95
C PRO A 102 1.22 3.62 4.13
N ILE A 103 0.87 4.55 3.25
CA ILE A 103 -0.20 4.31 2.28
C ILE A 103 0.29 3.29 1.25
N GLU A 104 -0.54 2.30 0.93
CA GLU A 104 -0.19 1.17 0.05
C GLU A 104 -0.93 1.26 -1.28
N TYR A 105 -0.18 1.27 -2.38
CA TYR A 105 -0.74 1.32 -3.74
C TYR A 105 -0.30 0.08 -4.53
N PRO A 106 -1.22 -0.84 -4.86
CA PRO A 106 -0.91 -1.99 -5.69
C PRO A 106 -0.81 -1.55 -7.15
N TYR A 107 0.28 -1.94 -7.82
CA TYR A 107 0.44 -1.72 -9.25
C TYR A 107 0.49 -3.05 -9.99
N SER A 108 -0.32 -3.19 -11.04
CA SER A 108 -0.23 -4.27 -12.01
C SER A 108 0.92 -4.03 -12.99
N GLU A 109 1.32 -5.07 -13.75
CA GLU A 109 2.36 -4.93 -14.79
C GLU A 109 2.01 -3.82 -15.78
N CYS A 110 0.73 -3.69 -16.14
CA CYS A 110 0.20 -2.55 -16.88
C CYS A 110 -0.90 -1.87 -16.06
N THR A 111 -0.75 -0.58 -15.81
CA THR A 111 -1.69 0.24 -15.03
C THR A 111 -2.16 1.42 -15.88
N GLN A 112 -3.47 1.60 -16.06
CA GLN A 112 -3.99 2.81 -16.69
C GLN A 112 -3.81 3.98 -15.73
N THR A 113 -3.28 5.12 -16.19
CA THR A 113 -2.99 6.30 -15.36
C THR A 113 -3.79 7.54 -15.77
N GLY A 114 -4.53 7.46 -16.88
CA GLY A 114 -5.32 8.56 -17.41
C GLY A 114 -6.28 8.12 -18.50
N ASP A 115 -7.07 9.06 -19.03
CA ASP A 115 -8.07 8.80 -20.09
C ASP A 115 -7.45 8.34 -21.41
N SER A 116 -6.14 8.49 -21.57
CA SER A 116 -5.40 8.06 -22.75
C SER A 116 -3.95 7.68 -22.42
N SER A 117 -3.68 7.30 -21.17
CA SER A 117 -2.33 6.96 -20.73
C SER A 117 -2.30 5.76 -19.82
N SER A 118 -1.17 5.07 -19.86
CA SER A 118 -0.87 3.91 -19.02
C SER A 118 0.62 3.85 -18.72
N GLU A 119 0.95 3.12 -17.68
CA GLU A 119 2.32 2.82 -17.27
C GLU A 119 2.53 1.31 -17.24
N LYS A 120 3.62 0.85 -17.86
CA LYS A 120 4.04 -0.55 -17.82
C LYS A 120 5.26 -0.69 -16.94
N ALA A 121 5.14 -1.48 -15.89
CA ALA A 121 6.26 -1.84 -15.02
C ALA A 121 7.03 -3.05 -15.57
N SER A 122 8.31 -3.12 -15.24
CA SER A 122 9.19 -4.26 -15.52
C SER A 122 10.10 -4.48 -14.33
N LYS A 123 10.47 -5.73 -14.05
CA LYS A 123 11.30 -6.08 -12.90
C LYS A 123 12.51 -6.88 -13.38
N ALA A 124 13.69 -6.47 -12.96
CA ALA A 124 14.95 -7.14 -13.25
C ALA A 124 15.98 -6.77 -12.19
N ASP A 125 16.80 -7.74 -11.78
CA ASP A 125 17.94 -7.52 -10.88
C ASP A 125 17.62 -6.76 -9.58
N GLY A 126 16.47 -7.08 -8.95
CA GLY A 126 16.03 -6.44 -7.71
C GLY A 126 15.59 -4.97 -7.89
N LYS A 127 15.24 -4.58 -9.12
CA LYS A 127 14.77 -3.24 -9.46
C LYS A 127 13.45 -3.31 -10.22
N VAL A 128 12.67 -2.24 -10.09
CA VAL A 128 11.50 -1.98 -10.93
C VAL A 128 11.76 -0.77 -11.82
N SER A 129 11.43 -0.87 -13.10
CA SER A 129 11.41 0.25 -14.05
C SER A 129 10.01 0.42 -14.61
N TYR A 130 9.71 1.59 -15.17
CA TYR A 130 8.40 1.87 -15.73
C TYR A 130 8.49 2.71 -17.00
N ASN A 131 7.63 2.36 -17.95
CA ASN A 131 7.48 3.03 -19.23
C ASN A 131 6.08 3.62 -19.33
N VAL A 132 5.96 4.83 -19.86
CA VAL A 132 4.68 5.52 -20.06
C VAL A 132 4.25 5.39 -21.51
N TYR A 133 2.95 5.24 -21.74
CA TYR A 133 2.34 5.09 -23.06
C TYR A 133 1.17 6.07 -23.22
N ASN A 134 0.92 6.50 -24.45
CA ASN A 134 -0.30 7.26 -24.85
C ASN A 134 -1.45 6.32 -25.25
N THR A 135 -1.54 5.17 -24.60
CA THR A 135 -2.58 4.15 -24.76
C THR A 135 -3.07 3.75 -23.36
N LYS A 136 -4.19 3.04 -23.26
CA LYS A 136 -4.73 2.59 -21.96
C LYS A 136 -4.22 1.22 -21.52
N ASP A 137 -3.66 0.47 -22.46
CA ASP A 137 -3.37 -0.95 -22.37
C ASP A 137 -1.87 -1.24 -22.50
N CYS A 138 -1.02 -0.22 -22.30
CA CYS A 138 0.44 -0.32 -22.42
C CYS A 138 0.92 -0.81 -23.79
N SER A 139 0.11 -0.64 -24.83
CA SER A 139 0.47 -0.98 -26.20
C SER A 139 1.17 0.17 -26.91
N GLY A 140 1.92 -0.17 -27.97
CA GLY A 140 2.62 0.80 -28.81
C GLY A 140 4.01 1.17 -28.29
N THR A 141 4.49 2.32 -28.71
CA THR A 141 5.83 2.83 -28.36
C THR A 141 5.76 3.64 -27.07
N ALA A 142 6.67 3.36 -26.13
CA ALA A 142 6.80 4.16 -24.92
C ALA A 142 7.17 5.61 -25.28
N ILE A 143 6.50 6.56 -24.63
CA ILE A 143 6.78 8.00 -24.79
C ILE A 143 7.78 8.51 -23.75
N LYS A 144 7.97 7.74 -22.68
CA LYS A 144 8.90 8.02 -21.60
C LYS A 144 9.31 6.73 -20.93
N GLU A 145 10.59 6.62 -20.60
CA GLU A 145 11.17 5.52 -19.83
C GLU A 145 11.78 6.13 -18.58
N TYR A 146 11.56 5.50 -17.42
CA TYR A 146 12.15 5.92 -16.16
C TYR A 146 13.28 4.99 -15.76
N GLU A 147 14.28 5.57 -15.10
CA GLU A 147 15.41 4.82 -14.55
C GLU A 147 14.91 3.77 -13.53
N PRO A 148 15.50 2.56 -13.54
CA PRO A 148 15.14 1.53 -12.57
C PRO A 148 15.38 1.98 -11.14
N VAL A 149 14.41 1.74 -10.27
CA VAL A 149 14.49 1.98 -8.83
C VAL A 149 14.64 0.67 -8.08
N GLU A 150 15.44 0.67 -7.02
CA GLU A 150 15.69 -0.54 -6.22
C GLU A 150 14.48 -0.92 -5.37
N LEU A 151 14.15 -2.21 -5.38
CA LEU A 151 13.13 -2.79 -4.51
C LEU A 151 13.65 -2.84 -3.06
N GLU A 152 12.73 -2.77 -2.11
CA GLU A 152 12.98 -2.88 -0.65
C GLU A 152 13.96 -1.84 -0.09
N LYS A 153 14.12 -0.71 -0.80
CA LYS A 153 14.92 0.41 -0.31
C LYS A 153 14.04 1.62 -0.12
N CYS A 154 14.32 2.32 0.98
CA CYS A 154 13.74 3.62 1.20
C CYS A 154 14.39 4.66 0.29
N LEU A 155 13.59 5.26 -0.58
CA LEU A 155 14.01 6.25 -1.56
C LEU A 155 13.42 7.60 -1.21
N SER A 156 14.26 8.62 -1.11
CA SER A 156 13.79 10.00 -1.02
C SER A 156 13.50 10.52 -2.42
N ASN A 157 12.25 10.91 -2.67
CA ASN A 157 11.95 11.92 -3.66
C ASN A 157 11.80 13.26 -2.93
N ASN A 158 11.99 14.40 -3.60
CA ASN A 158 12.06 15.72 -2.94
C ASN A 158 10.78 16.12 -2.14
N ARG A 159 9.73 15.30 -2.11
CA ARG A 159 8.45 15.56 -1.43
C ARG A 159 8.14 14.56 -0.33
N PHE A 160 8.51 13.29 -0.48
CA PHE A 160 8.23 12.23 0.48
C PHE A 160 9.21 11.06 0.30
N TYR A 161 9.22 10.14 1.26
CA TYR A 161 9.96 8.90 1.15
C TYR A 161 9.05 7.82 0.55
N THR A 162 9.65 6.90 -0.19
CA THR A 162 8.94 5.85 -0.92
C THR A 162 9.66 4.54 -0.83
N MET A 163 8.93 3.44 -0.96
CA MET A 163 9.50 2.11 -1.10
C MET A 163 8.70 1.32 -2.13
N TYR A 164 9.39 0.49 -2.89
CA TYR A 164 8.81 -0.41 -3.88
C TYR A 164 9.05 -1.83 -3.42
N SER A 165 8.03 -2.69 -3.44
CA SER A 165 8.16 -4.06 -2.91
C SER A 165 7.49 -5.11 -3.77
N GLU A 166 8.04 -6.32 -3.78
CA GLU A 166 7.40 -7.49 -4.38
C GLU A 166 6.52 -8.26 -3.40
N GLY A 167 6.67 -8.02 -2.10
CA GLY A 167 5.97 -8.73 -1.03
C GLY A 167 5.06 -7.82 -0.20
N GLU A 168 4.24 -8.45 0.63
CA GLU A 168 3.48 -7.73 1.66
C GLU A 168 4.44 -7.19 2.72
N PHE A 169 4.23 -5.96 3.20
CA PHE A 169 5.09 -5.31 4.19
C PHE A 169 5.31 -6.17 5.46
N GLU A 170 4.32 -6.98 5.85
CA GLU A 170 4.38 -7.87 7.01
C GLU A 170 5.46 -8.97 6.87
N VAL A 171 5.83 -9.35 5.66
CA VAL A 171 6.86 -10.37 5.40
C VAL A 171 8.27 -9.81 5.71
N PHE A 172 8.51 -8.52 5.45
CA PHE A 172 9.82 -7.90 5.66
C PHE A 172 10.12 -7.60 7.13
N ALA A 173 9.12 -7.17 7.90
CA ALA A 173 9.26 -6.97 9.35
C ALA A 173 9.61 -8.29 10.06
N MET A 174 9.02 -9.42 9.64
CA MET A 174 9.32 -10.73 10.21
C MET A 174 10.71 -11.24 9.83
N LEU A 175 11.15 -11.10 8.58
CA LEU A 175 12.49 -11.54 8.14
C LEU A 175 13.63 -10.80 8.86
N ALA A 176 13.49 -9.49 9.09
CA ALA A 176 14.47 -8.71 9.85
C ALA A 176 14.56 -9.17 11.33
N LEU A 177 13.42 -9.52 11.94
CA LEU A 177 13.36 -10.06 13.31
C LEU A 177 13.97 -11.46 13.42
N PHE A 178 13.75 -12.34 12.44
CA PHE A 178 14.34 -13.68 12.43
C PHE A 178 15.88 -13.64 12.32
N ILE A 179 16.43 -12.73 11.50
CA ILE A 179 17.89 -12.58 11.38
C ILE A 179 18.49 -12.00 12.67
N ALA A 180 17.81 -11.05 13.32
CA ALA A 180 18.26 -10.48 14.59
C ALA A 180 18.18 -11.47 15.77
N CYS A 181 17.29 -12.47 15.72
CA CYS A 181 17.21 -13.53 16.72
C CYS A 181 18.12 -14.74 16.45
N LEU A 182 18.74 -14.82 15.28
CA LEU A 182 19.68 -15.88 14.90
C LEU A 182 21.16 -15.46 15.02
N LEU A 183 21.43 -14.20 15.40
CA LEU A 183 22.76 -13.66 15.70
C LEU A 183 23.00 -13.54 17.21
#